data_AF-A0A2W1BC06-F1
#
_entry.id   AF-A0A2W1BC06-F1
#
_cell.length_a   1.000
_cell.length_b   1.000
_cell.length_c   1.000
_cell.angle_alpha   90.00
_cell.angle_beta   90.00
_cell.angle_gamma   90.00
#
_symmetry.space_group_name_H-M   'P 1'
#
loop_
_entity.id
_entity.type
_entity.pdbx_description
1 polymer ?
#
loop_
_entity_poly.entity_id
_entity_poly.type
_entity_poly.pdbx_seq_one_letter_code
_entity_poly.pdbx_strand_id
1 'polypeptide(L)'
;MAEKLEDLNLPMTVVTRIVKEALPEGVSISKEARTGLAKAASVFVLYVTSAATNIVKNKKRKALTGQDVLDAMRDIEFDRFVEPLSESLEQYKQMVSARKSGASKKKDEGEEVEMIEDD
;
A
#
# COMPACT_ATOMS: atom_id res chain seq x y z
N MET A 1 -9.31 -2.40 17.44
CA MET A 1 -9.06 -3.33 16.32
C MET A 1 -10.40 -3.53 15.63
N ALA A 2 -10.48 -3.70 14.31
CA ALA A 2 -11.78 -3.96 13.67
C ALA A 2 -12.43 -5.17 14.35
N GLU A 3 -13.65 -5.00 14.86
CA GLU A 3 -14.35 -6.05 15.61
C GLU A 3 -15.24 -6.87 14.68
N LYS A 4 -15.65 -6.29 13.55
CA LYS A 4 -16.50 -6.92 12.54
C LYS A 4 -15.92 -6.74 11.15
N LEU A 5 -16.23 -7.67 10.23
CA LEU A 5 -15.85 -7.51 8.82
C LEU A 5 -16.44 -6.24 8.20
N GLU A 6 -17.58 -5.78 8.71
CA GLU A 6 -18.21 -4.55 8.23
C GLU A 6 -17.36 -3.30 8.46
N ASP A 7 -16.48 -3.32 9.48
CA ASP A 7 -15.57 -2.21 9.80
C ASP A 7 -14.42 -2.11 8.79
N LEU A 8 -14.21 -3.16 7.99
CA LEU A 8 -13.18 -3.27 6.96
C LEU A 8 -13.74 -3.01 5.56
N ASN A 9 -14.98 -2.52 5.45
CA ASN A 9 -15.61 -2.27 4.17
C ASN A 9 -14.89 -1.16 3.40
N LEU A 10 -14.48 -1.48 2.18
CA LEU A 10 -13.91 -0.50 1.25
C LEU A 10 -15.02 0.38 0.66
N PRO A 11 -14.73 1.65 0.30
CA PRO A 11 -15.70 2.53 -0.34
C PRO A 11 -16.28 1.92 -1.62
N MET A 12 -17.59 1.68 -1.64
CA MET A 12 -18.27 0.98 -2.73
C MET A 12 -18.07 1.66 -4.10
N THR A 13 -17.96 2.99 -4.11
CA THR A 13 -17.68 3.77 -5.32
C THR A 13 -16.33 3.41 -5.94
N VAL A 14 -15.30 3.24 -5.11
CA VAL A 14 -13.94 2.90 -5.57
C VAL A 14 -13.90 1.48 -6.10
N VAL A 15 -14.48 0.52 -5.36
CA VAL A 15 -14.58 -0.88 -5.80
C VAL A 15 -15.32 -0.97 -7.14
N THR A 16 -16.46 -0.28 -7.26
CA THR A 16 -17.26 -0.29 -8.49
C THR A 16 -16.48 0.27 -9.68
N ARG A 17 -15.73 1.35 -9.48
CA ARG A 17 -14.92 1.97 -10.54
C ARG A 17 -13.84 0.99 -11.04
N ILE A 18 -13.07 0.40 -10.13
CA ILE A 18 -12.01 -0.57 -10.47
C ILE A 18 -12.57 -1.78 -11.22
N VAL A 19 -13.71 -2.32 -10.77
CA VAL A 19 -14.34 -3.46 -11.44
C VAL A 19 -14.80 -3.09 -12.85
N LYS A 20 -15.38 -1.89 -13.05
CA LYS A 20 -15.76 -1.42 -14.38
C LYS A 20 -14.56 -1.22 -15.31
N GLU A 21 -13.43 -0.72 -14.80
CA GLU A 21 -12.20 -0.57 -15.57
C GLU A 21 -11.64 -1.91 -16.08
N ALA A 22 -11.97 -3.02 -15.39
CA ALA A 22 -11.60 -4.37 -15.78
C ALA A 22 -12.60 -5.05 -16.74
N LEU A 23 -13.72 -4.39 -17.08
CA LEU A 23 -14.78 -4.94 -17.92
C LEU A 23 -14.94 -4.13 -19.23
N PRO A 24 -15.45 -4.74 -20.32
CA PRO A 24 -15.80 -4.01 -21.52
C PRO A 24 -16.83 -2.91 -21.27
N GLU A 25 -16.82 -1.88 -22.13
CA GLU A 25 -17.81 -0.81 -22.08
C GLU A 25 -19.24 -1.34 -22.21
N GLY A 26 -20.18 -0.69 -21.51
CA GLY A 26 -21.60 -1.06 -21.53
C GLY A 26 -21.98 -2.25 -20.63
N VAL A 27 -21.01 -2.97 -20.06
CA VAL A 27 -21.30 -4.08 -19.12
C VAL A 27 -21.87 -3.53 -17.81
N SER A 28 -23.04 -4.06 -17.42
CA SER A 28 -23.66 -3.75 -16.13
C SER A 28 -23.23 -4.75 -15.06
N ILE A 29 -23.14 -4.28 -13.82
CA ILE A 29 -22.78 -5.09 -12.65
C ILE A 29 -23.99 -5.05 -11.70
N SER A 30 -24.40 -6.19 -11.14
CA SER A 30 -25.49 -6.22 -10.16
C SER A 30 -25.04 -5.61 -8.81
N LYS A 31 -26.00 -5.27 -7.94
CA LYS A 31 -25.69 -4.75 -6.60
C LYS A 31 -25.05 -5.82 -5.74
N GLU A 32 -25.48 -7.06 -5.91
CA GLU A 32 -25.02 -8.24 -5.20
C GLU A 32 -23.57 -8.54 -5.59
N ALA A 33 -23.24 -8.47 -6.88
CA ALA A 33 -21.86 -8.67 -7.36
C ALA A 33 -20.90 -7.60 -6.82
N ARG A 34 -21.30 -6.32 -6.84
CA ARG A 34 -20.51 -5.23 -6.24
C ARG A 34 -20.25 -5.49 -4.75
N THR A 35 -21.28 -5.90 -4.02
CA THR A 35 -21.18 -6.19 -2.59
C THR A 35 -20.29 -7.40 -2.32
N GLY A 36 -20.41 -8.46 -3.12
CA GLY A 36 -19.55 -9.64 -3.06
C GLY A 36 -18.08 -9.29 -3.29
N LEU A 37 -17.78 -8.49 -4.32
CA LEU A 37 -16.43 -8.04 -4.64
C LEU A 37 -15.84 -7.14 -3.54
N ALA A 38 -16.63 -6.23 -2.96
CA ALA A 38 -16.18 -5.40 -1.84
C ALA A 38 -15.79 -6.25 -0.62
N LYS A 39 -16.63 -7.23 -0.25
CA LYS A 39 -16.33 -8.16 0.85
C LYS A 39 -15.11 -9.03 0.54
N ALA A 40 -15.02 -9.55 -0.68
CA ALA A 40 -13.88 -10.36 -1.13
C ALA A 40 -12.57 -9.56 -1.06
N ALA A 41 -12.58 -8.28 -1.43
CA ALA A 41 -11.41 -7.41 -1.31
C ALA A 41 -10.97 -7.21 0.15
N SER A 42 -11.91 -7.00 1.08
CA SER A 42 -11.58 -6.91 2.51
C SER A 42 -10.99 -8.22 3.04
N VAL A 43 -11.55 -9.37 2.66
CA VAL A 43 -11.01 -10.69 3.01
C VAL A 43 -9.63 -10.91 2.40
N PHE A 44 -9.41 -10.46 1.16
CA PHE A 44 -8.12 -10.58 0.49
C PHE A 44 -7.02 -9.82 1.24
N VAL A 45 -7.30 -8.60 1.72
CA VAL A 45 -6.34 -7.84 2.55
C VAL A 45 -5.98 -8.61 3.82
N LEU A 46 -6.98 -9.19 4.51
CA LEU A 46 -6.74 -10.00 5.70
C LEU A 46 -5.93 -11.26 5.40
N TYR A 47 -6.23 -11.93 4.29
CA TYR A 47 -5.54 -13.13 3.87
C TYR A 47 -4.05 -12.87 3.59
N VAL A 48 -3.75 -11.87 2.77
CA VAL A 48 -2.36 -11.46 2.46
C VAL A 48 -1.63 -11.03 3.73
N THR A 49 -2.28 -10.24 4.59
CA THR A 49 -1.69 -9.80 5.86
C THR A 49 -1.35 -10.98 6.76
N SER A 50 -2.23 -11.99 6.84
CA SER A 50 -2.00 -13.21 7.60
C SER A 50 -0.82 -14.02 7.05
N ALA A 51 -0.76 -14.23 5.73
CA ALA A 51 0.34 -14.93 5.07
C ALA A 51 1.69 -14.23 5.30
N ALA A 52 1.76 -12.92 5.07
CA ALA A 52 2.97 -12.13 5.33
C ALA A 52 3.37 -12.14 6.81
N THR A 53 2.39 -12.09 7.72
CA THR A 53 2.65 -12.19 9.16
C THR A 53 3.26 -13.54 9.54
N ASN A 54 2.83 -14.63 8.92
CA ASN A 54 3.42 -15.96 9.15
C ASN A 54 4.89 -16.00 8.70
N ILE A 55 5.23 -15.40 7.56
CA ILE A 55 6.63 -15.27 7.11
C ILE A 55 7.47 -14.48 8.13
N VAL A 56 6.96 -13.35 8.62
CA VAL A 56 7.64 -12.52 9.62
C VAL A 56 7.90 -13.30 10.92
N LYS A 57 6.89 -14.05 11.40
CA LYS A 57 6.99 -14.92 12.58
C LYS A 57 8.02 -16.03 12.37
N ASN A 58 7.99 -16.70 11.23
CA ASN A 58 8.94 -17.77 10.89
C ASN A 58 10.38 -17.25 10.83
N LYS A 59 10.58 -16.02 10.35
CA LYS A 59 11.87 -15.31 10.34
C LYS A 59 12.22 -14.70 11.72
N LYS A 60 11.47 -14.99 12.79
CA LYS A 60 11.63 -14.46 14.17
C LYS A 60 11.71 -12.93 14.26
N ARG A 61 11.08 -12.23 13.32
CA ARG A 61 10.97 -10.76 13.32
C ARG A 61 9.63 -10.33 13.91
N LYS A 62 9.54 -9.04 14.25
CA LYS A 62 8.32 -8.39 14.77
C LYS A 62 7.71 -7.37 13.81
N ALA A 63 8.46 -6.96 12.78
CA ALA A 63 8.05 -5.94 11.81
C ALA A 63 7.84 -6.57 10.43
N LEU A 64 6.66 -6.31 9.87
CA LEU A 64 6.30 -6.68 8.49
C LEU A 64 6.88 -5.65 7.52
N THR A 65 7.51 -6.12 6.45
CA THR A 65 8.13 -5.29 5.42
C THR A 65 7.46 -5.51 4.06
N GLY A 66 7.72 -4.61 3.09
CA GLY A 66 7.24 -4.80 1.72
C GLY A 66 7.74 -6.10 1.08
N GLN A 67 8.97 -6.53 1.42
CA GLN A 67 9.51 -7.81 0.93
C GLN A 67 8.71 -9.01 1.45
N ASP A 68 8.23 -8.95 2.70
CA ASP A 68 7.42 -10.03 3.27
C ASP A 68 6.07 -10.17 2.57
N VAL A 69 5.50 -9.06 2.07
CA VAL A 69 4.28 -9.09 1.26
C VAL A 69 4.56 -9.69 -0.12
N LEU A 70 5.69 -9.36 -0.75
CA LEU A 70 6.08 -9.96 -2.03
C LEU A 70 6.34 -11.46 -1.91
N ASP A 71 7.01 -11.89 -0.84
CA ASP A 71 7.22 -13.31 -0.52
C ASP A 71 5.86 -14.00 -0.28
N ALA A 72 4.96 -13.38 0.49
CA ALA A 72 3.62 -13.91 0.74
C ALA A 72 2.81 -14.09 -0.54
N MET A 73 2.91 -13.17 -1.51
CA MET A 73 2.21 -13.28 -2.79
C MET A 73 2.65 -14.52 -3.58
N ARG A 74 3.91 -14.94 -3.48
CA ARG A 74 4.38 -16.21 -4.07
C ARG A 74 3.83 -17.41 -3.32
N ASP A 75 3.90 -17.36 -1.99
CA ASP A 75 3.45 -18.47 -1.12
C ASP A 75 1.94 -18.77 -1.28
N ILE A 76 1.13 -17.74 -1.56
CA ILE A 76 -0.31 -17.90 -1.79
C ILE A 76 -0.70 -18.11 -3.25
N GLU A 77 0.26 -18.34 -4.15
CA GLU A 77 0.08 -18.63 -5.59
C GLU A 77 -0.46 -17.43 -6.41
N PHE A 78 -0.09 -16.21 -6.00
CA PHE A 78 -0.45 -14.95 -6.66
C PHE A 78 0.76 -14.33 -7.38
N ASP A 79 1.63 -15.16 -7.95
CA ASP A 79 2.90 -14.79 -8.59
C ASP A 79 2.78 -13.66 -9.62
N ARG A 80 1.67 -13.62 -10.36
CA ARG A 80 1.37 -12.58 -11.35
C ARG A 80 1.36 -11.15 -10.76
N PHE A 81 1.23 -11.00 -9.45
CA PHE A 81 1.26 -9.70 -8.78
C PHE A 81 2.64 -9.30 -8.28
N VAL A 82 3.62 -10.21 -8.27
CA VAL A 82 4.93 -9.98 -7.66
C VAL A 82 5.71 -8.88 -8.41
N GLU A 83 5.80 -8.99 -9.73
CA GLU A 83 6.49 -8.00 -10.57
C GLU A 83 5.89 -6.58 -10.44
N PRO A 84 4.59 -6.35 -10.69
CA PRO A 84 4.01 -5.01 -10.59
C PRO A 84 4.07 -4.43 -9.15
N LEU A 85 3.98 -5.27 -8.12
CA LEU A 85 4.14 -4.83 -6.74
C LEU A 85 5.59 -4.47 -6.41
N SER A 86 6.56 -5.16 -7.01
CA SER A 86 7.99 -4.87 -6.83
C SER A 86 8.35 -3.51 -7.43
N GLU A 87 7.85 -3.21 -8.63
CA GLU A 87 7.99 -1.89 -9.26
C GLU A 87 7.36 -0.79 -8.40
N SER A 88 6.15 -1.01 -7.91
CA SER A 88 5.45 -0.07 -7.03
C SER A 88 6.23 0.19 -5.73
N LEU A 89 6.82 -0.86 -5.14
CA LEU A 89 7.65 -0.74 -3.94
C LEU A 89 8.92 0.07 -4.20
N GLU A 90 9.55 -0.10 -5.36
CA GLU A 90 10.74 0.64 -5.74
C GLU A 90 10.44 2.12 -5.99
N GLN A 91 9.35 2.43 -6.71
CA GLN A 91 8.87 3.81 -6.88
C GLN A 91 8.58 4.48 -5.53
N TYR A 92 7.95 3.76 -4.60
CA TYR A 92 7.70 4.26 -3.25
C TYR A 92 9.00 4.61 -2.51
N LYS A 93 10.03 3.75 -2.57
CA LYS A 93 11.34 4.03 -1.93
C LYS A 93 11.98 5.29 -2.49
N GLN A 94 11.96 5.46 -3.82
CA GLN A 94 12.50 6.64 -4.50
C GLN A 94 11.75 7.93 -4.11
N MET A 95 10.42 7.87 -4.01
CA MET A 95 9.62 9.00 -3.54
C MET A 95 9.94 9.38 -2.08
N VAL A 96 10.11 8.37 -1.22
CA VAL A 96 10.46 8.60 0.20
C VAL A 96 11.87 9.17 0.34
N SER A 97 12.84 8.71 -0.44
CA SER A 97 14.20 9.26 -0.43
C SER A 97 14.23 10.71 -0.95
N ALA A 98 13.51 11.00 -2.03
CA ALA A 98 13.42 12.35 -2.60
C ALA A 98 12.80 13.36 -1.61
N ARG A 99 11.77 12.95 -0.85
CA ARG A 99 11.17 13.79 0.20
C ARG A 99 12.15 14.10 1.33
N LYS A 100 12.99 13.12 1.72
CA LYS A 100 14.03 13.33 2.74
C LYS A 100 15.11 14.30 2.24
N SER A 101 15.58 14.16 1.00
CA SER A 101 16.57 15.10 0.44
C SER A 101 16.04 16.52 0.24
N GLY A 102 14.75 16.68 -0.08
CA GLY A 102 14.11 18.01 -0.18
C GLY A 102 13.91 18.68 1.19
N ALA A 103 13.67 17.91 2.24
CA ALA A 103 13.57 18.42 3.60
C ALA A 103 14.93 18.85 4.18
N SER A 104 16.03 18.19 3.79
CA SER A 104 17.39 18.59 4.17
C SER A 104 17.84 19.90 3.51
N LYS A 105 17.50 20.14 2.24
CA LYS A 105 17.82 21.41 1.56
C LYS A 105 17.15 22.63 2.21
N LYS A 106 15.92 22.47 2.71
CA LYS A 106 15.17 23.57 3.36
C LYS A 106 15.70 23.98 4.74
N LYS A 107 16.59 23.18 5.34
CA LYS A 107 17.23 23.49 6.63
C LYS A 107 18.56 24.22 6.49
N ASP A 108 19.16 24.22 5.29
CA ASP A 108 20.51 24.76 5.04
C ASP A 108 20.49 26.22 4.57
N GLU A 109 19.34 26.73 4.10
CA GLU A 109 19.19 28.12 3.61
C GLU A 109 18.76 29.13 4.69
N GLY A 110 18.83 28.77 5.99
CA GLY A 110 18.29 29.56 7.10
C GLY A 110 19.30 30.12 8.12
N GLU A 111 20.60 29.87 7.96
CA GLU A 111 21.66 30.31 8.88
C GLU A 111 22.75 31.11 8.13
N GLU A 112 22.36 32.20 7.47
CA GLU A 112 23.27 33.33 7.21
C GLU A 112 22.68 34.57 7.90
N VAL A 113 22.88 34.67 9.22
CA VAL A 113 22.71 35.93 9.94
C VAL A 113 24.09 36.57 10.02
N GLU A 114 24.25 37.60 9.19
CA GLU A 114 25.40 38.49 9.08
C GLU A 114 25.71 39.10 10.46
N MET A 115 26.88 38.76 11.03
CA MET A 115 27.41 39.45 12.22
C MET A 115 27.94 40.81 11.77
N ILE A 116 27.17 41.87 12.02
CA ILE A 116 27.66 43.25 11.92
C ILE A 116 28.35 43.57 13.25
N GLU A 117 29.67 43.72 13.22
CA GLU A 117 30.48 44.20 14.35
C GLU A 117 30.24 45.70 14.56
N ASP A 118 29.82 46.08 15.77
CA ASP A 118 29.79 47.46 16.26
C ASP A 118 31.21 47.89 16.68
N ASP A 119 31.73 48.96 16.07
CA ASP A 119 32.86 49.78 16.57
C ASP A 119 32.36 51.19 16.94
#